data_AF-A0A9W7TKD0-F1
#
_entry.id   AF-A0A9W7TKD0-F1
#
_cell.length_a   1.000
_cell.length_b   1.000
_cell.length_c   1.000
_cell.angle_alpha   90.00
_cell.angle_beta   90.00
_cell.angle_gamma   90.00
#
_symmetry.space_group_name_H-M   'P 1'
#
loop_
_entity.id
_entity.type
_entity.pdbx_description
1 polymer ?
#
loop_
_entity_poly.entity_id
_entity_poly.type
_entity_poly.pdbx_seq_one_letter_code
_entity_poly.pdbx_strand_id
1 'polypeptide(L)'
;SVLTSHEGQGLLPMTTGLVNRYKSAGVPPPHMLYVDRDCCSSMGTSRAGAMFVGWDDLVVRLDVCHFVRRFAAGLHTVSHPLYGLFMAKLSACIFEWDEGDVALLREAKRRELEQRQDVTGLTDELLMSKLNPKQLAQHCRRRTRGAEVTEQLITETLEAFKDAKETMGIPLVDQERMSAVWETQRRHLPCIQDPPGVQMYTQTGSLSKGGVTLPVYRCARGSTSLESFHNHLNRFIPGVQRTGWGSGV
;
A
#
# COMPACT_ATOMS: atom_id res chain seq x y z
N SER A 1 -0.63 8.22 -13.96
CA SER A 1 0.38 7.33 -13.32
C SER A 1 0.41 7.62 -11.82
N VAL A 2 1.05 6.74 -11.03
CA VAL A 2 1.28 6.92 -9.58
C VAL A 2 2.78 6.91 -9.32
N LEU A 3 3.24 7.75 -8.38
CA LEU A 3 4.65 7.90 -8.04
C LEU A 3 4.94 7.57 -6.58
N THR A 4 6.15 7.10 -6.28
CA THR A 4 6.67 6.92 -4.92
C THR A 4 8.08 7.49 -4.82
N SER A 5 8.37 8.33 -3.82
CA SER A 5 9.66 9.01 -3.65
C SER A 5 10.32 8.67 -2.32
N HIS A 6 11.64 8.43 -2.34
CA HIS A 6 12.48 8.10 -1.17
C HIS A 6 13.50 9.23 -0.84
N GLU A 7 14.19 9.09 0.29
CA GLU A 7 14.95 10.12 1.04
C GLU A 7 16.26 10.66 0.41
N GLY A 8 16.70 11.90 0.77
CA GLY A 8 18.10 12.37 0.60
C GLY A 8 18.33 13.87 0.28
N GLN A 9 19.54 14.39 0.57
CA GLN A 9 20.05 15.67 0.04
C GLN A 9 20.15 15.55 -1.50
N GLY A 10 19.12 16.01 -2.21
CA GLY A 10 18.97 15.79 -3.66
C GLY A 10 17.53 15.61 -4.14
N LEU A 11 16.57 15.52 -3.22
CA LEU A 11 15.13 15.42 -3.51
C LEU A 11 14.62 16.55 -4.43
N LEU A 12 15.00 17.80 -4.18
CA LEU A 12 14.52 18.93 -4.99
C LEU A 12 15.07 18.92 -6.43
N PRO A 13 16.39 18.74 -6.67
CA PRO A 13 16.90 18.49 -8.02
C PRO A 13 16.27 17.29 -8.72
N MET A 14 16.03 16.20 -7.99
CA MET A 14 15.41 14.98 -8.52
C MET A 14 13.97 15.23 -8.98
N THR A 15 13.14 15.83 -8.13
CA THR A 15 11.74 16.15 -8.42
C THR A 15 11.62 17.15 -9.58
N THR A 16 12.46 18.19 -9.59
CA THR A 16 12.56 19.14 -10.72
C THR A 16 12.92 18.43 -12.02
N GLY A 17 13.93 17.55 -11.99
CA GLY A 17 14.34 16.76 -13.15
C GLY A 17 13.21 15.86 -13.66
N LEU A 18 12.39 15.32 -12.76
CA LEU A 18 11.25 14.49 -13.13
C LEU A 18 10.12 15.30 -13.78
N VAL A 19 9.74 16.43 -13.17
CA VAL A 19 8.74 17.36 -13.74
C VAL A 19 9.15 17.74 -15.16
N ASN A 20 10.42 18.09 -15.37
CA ASN A 20 10.96 18.43 -16.68
C ASN A 20 10.89 17.26 -17.67
N ARG A 21 11.14 16.02 -17.23
CA ARG A 21 11.01 14.83 -18.10
C ARG A 21 9.57 14.62 -18.56
N TYR A 22 8.60 14.70 -17.67
CA TYR A 22 7.17 14.60 -18.01
C TYR A 22 6.78 15.68 -19.03
N LYS A 23 7.19 16.92 -18.77
CA LYS A 23 6.96 18.06 -19.66
C LYS A 23 7.59 17.85 -21.04
N SER A 24 8.88 17.48 -21.10
CA SER A 24 9.59 17.24 -22.36
C SER A 24 9.02 16.06 -23.15
N ALA A 25 8.44 15.07 -22.47
CA ALA A 25 7.79 13.93 -23.11
C ALA A 25 6.36 14.21 -23.59
N GLY A 26 5.79 15.39 -23.30
CA GLY A 26 4.39 15.69 -23.59
C GLY A 26 3.40 14.82 -22.81
N VAL A 27 3.82 14.25 -21.68
CA VAL A 27 3.04 13.34 -20.85
C VAL A 27 2.36 14.11 -19.73
N PRO A 28 1.06 13.87 -19.46
CA PRO A 28 0.37 14.53 -18.35
C PRO A 28 0.94 14.09 -16.99
N PRO A 29 0.96 15.00 -16.00
CA PRO A 29 1.47 14.69 -14.67
C PRO A 29 0.69 13.55 -13.99
N PRO A 30 1.31 12.83 -13.05
CA PRO A 30 0.57 11.89 -12.22
C PRO A 30 -0.44 12.63 -11.34
N HIS A 31 -1.60 12.02 -11.14
CA HIS A 31 -2.63 12.56 -10.25
C HIS A 31 -2.37 12.21 -8.77
N MET A 32 -1.54 11.19 -8.50
CA MET A 32 -1.28 10.73 -7.13
C MET A 32 0.19 10.41 -6.88
N LEU A 33 0.65 10.76 -5.69
CA LEU A 33 1.98 10.50 -5.15
C LEU A 33 1.87 9.88 -3.75
N TYR A 34 2.46 8.71 -3.56
CA TYR A 34 2.68 8.12 -2.24
C TYR A 34 4.06 8.50 -1.71
N VAL A 35 4.12 8.97 -0.47
CA VAL A 35 5.37 9.37 0.20
C VAL A 35 5.50 8.73 1.57
N ASP A 36 6.74 8.57 2.02
CA ASP A 36 7.04 7.97 3.33
C ASP A 36 6.95 9.01 4.48
N ARG A 37 7.01 10.31 4.16
CA ARG A 37 6.92 11.44 5.09
C ARG A 37 6.43 12.70 4.38
N ASP A 38 6.25 13.79 5.13
CA ASP A 38 5.89 15.10 4.58
C ASP A 38 4.56 15.12 3.79
N CYS A 39 3.66 14.19 4.13
CA CYS A 39 2.35 14.00 3.50
C CYS A 39 1.30 15.04 3.93
N CYS A 40 1.40 15.58 5.15
CA CYS A 40 0.41 16.50 5.69
C CYS A 40 0.43 17.84 4.95
N SER A 41 -0.76 18.38 4.70
CA SER A 41 -0.97 19.74 4.22
C SER A 41 -1.41 20.60 5.39
N SER A 42 -0.65 21.64 5.73
CA SER A 42 -1.04 22.64 6.73
C SER A 42 -1.69 23.87 6.11
N MET A 43 -1.47 24.13 4.82
CA MET A 43 -1.92 25.34 4.09
C MET A 43 -2.21 25.03 2.61
N GLY A 44 -2.98 23.98 2.32
CA GLY A 44 -3.36 23.61 0.94
C GLY A 44 -2.41 22.62 0.27
N THR A 45 -1.09 22.82 0.36
CA THR A 45 -0.09 21.89 -0.22
C THR A 45 0.80 21.26 0.86
N SER A 46 1.10 19.97 0.72
CA SER A 46 2.07 19.30 1.59
C SER A 46 3.51 19.68 1.22
N ARG A 47 4.45 19.54 2.16
CA ARG A 47 5.87 19.79 1.86
C ARG A 47 6.38 18.89 0.73
N ALA A 48 5.89 17.65 0.64
CA ALA A 48 6.17 16.78 -0.50
C ALA A 48 5.59 17.31 -1.82
N GLY A 49 4.33 17.76 -1.82
CA GLY A 49 3.68 18.30 -3.00
C GLY A 49 4.35 19.58 -3.53
N ALA A 50 4.82 20.44 -2.63
CA ALA A 50 5.48 21.70 -2.99
C ALA A 50 6.78 21.52 -3.81
N MET A 51 7.38 20.32 -3.80
CA MET A 51 8.54 20.01 -4.63
C MET A 51 8.20 19.74 -6.11
N PHE A 52 6.92 19.46 -6.43
CA PHE A 52 6.46 19.15 -7.79
C PHE A 52 5.77 20.37 -8.45
N VAL A 53 6.55 21.43 -8.66
CA VAL A 53 6.06 22.69 -9.24
C VAL A 53 5.38 22.45 -10.60
N GLY A 54 4.16 22.97 -10.77
CA GLY A 54 3.35 22.84 -11.98
C GLY A 54 2.49 21.57 -12.05
N TRP A 55 2.46 20.77 -10.98
CA TRP A 55 1.52 19.65 -10.83
C TRP A 55 0.45 20.02 -9.79
N ASP A 56 -0.37 21.02 -10.10
CA ASP A 56 -1.30 21.64 -9.13
C ASP A 56 -2.39 20.69 -8.62
N ASP A 57 -2.78 19.70 -9.44
CA ASP A 57 -3.77 18.67 -9.08
C ASP A 57 -3.16 17.43 -8.39
N LEU A 58 -1.88 17.47 -8.01
CA LEU A 58 -1.19 16.32 -7.42
C LEU A 58 -1.71 16.00 -6.01
N VAL A 59 -2.33 14.84 -5.86
CA VAL A 59 -2.76 14.32 -4.57
C VAL A 59 -1.62 13.57 -3.87
N VAL A 60 -1.15 14.10 -2.75
CA VAL A 60 -0.15 13.42 -1.91
C VAL A 60 -0.82 12.55 -0.85
N ARG A 61 -0.34 11.32 -0.71
CA ARG A 61 -0.78 10.34 0.30
C ARG A 61 0.42 9.71 1.01
N LEU A 62 0.20 9.29 2.24
CA LEU A 62 1.20 8.56 3.03
C LEU A 62 1.21 7.09 2.61
N ASP A 63 2.40 6.52 2.41
CA ASP A 63 2.56 5.09 2.19
C ASP A 63 2.06 4.32 3.43
N VAL A 64 1.04 3.48 3.23
CA VAL A 64 0.39 2.72 4.30
C VAL A 64 1.31 1.66 4.92
N CYS A 65 2.19 1.05 4.12
CA CYS A 65 3.17 0.09 4.63
C CYS A 65 4.15 0.79 5.56
N HIS A 66 4.60 1.99 5.20
CA HIS A 66 5.44 2.81 6.08
C HIS A 66 4.68 3.29 7.32
N PHE A 67 3.42 3.72 7.18
CA PHE A 67 2.56 4.07 8.31
C PHE A 67 2.47 2.94 9.34
N VAL A 68 2.12 1.72 8.89
CA VAL A 68 2.00 0.55 9.78
C VAL A 68 3.35 0.21 10.41
N ARG A 69 4.46 0.26 9.66
CA ARG A 69 5.82 -0.01 10.17
C ARG A 69 6.24 0.93 11.29
N ARG A 70 5.74 2.17 11.36
CA ARG A 70 6.07 3.10 12.44
C ARG A 70 5.58 2.61 13.82
N PHE A 71 4.55 1.77 13.87
CA PHE A 71 4.10 1.16 15.13
C PHE A 71 5.13 0.21 15.75
N ALA A 72 6.09 -0.29 14.97
CA ALA A 72 7.19 -1.09 15.51
C ALA A 72 8.04 -0.33 16.54
N ALA A 73 8.08 1.00 16.49
CA ALA A 73 8.79 1.82 17.47
C ALA A 73 8.17 1.75 18.89
N GLY A 74 6.88 1.42 18.98
CA GLY A 74 6.16 1.18 20.23
C GLY A 74 6.30 -0.24 20.78
N LEU A 75 7.05 -1.12 20.10
CA LEU A 75 7.26 -2.50 20.52
C LEU A 75 8.60 -2.66 21.22
N HIS A 76 8.72 -3.68 22.07
CA HIS A 76 10.02 -4.03 22.67
C HIS A 76 11.01 -4.56 21.64
N THR A 77 10.55 -5.36 20.68
CA THR A 77 11.39 -5.89 19.61
C THR A 77 10.55 -6.32 18.40
N VAL A 78 11.10 -6.14 17.20
CA VAL A 78 10.50 -6.65 15.94
C VAL A 78 10.64 -8.17 15.81
N SER A 79 11.48 -8.80 16.63
CA SER A 79 11.63 -10.26 16.68
C SER A 79 10.59 -10.94 17.59
N HIS A 80 9.66 -10.17 18.18
CA HIS A 80 8.65 -10.71 19.09
C HIS A 80 7.73 -11.70 18.33
N PRO A 81 7.38 -12.88 18.91
CA PRO A 81 6.53 -13.86 18.22
C PRO A 81 5.17 -13.31 17.74
N LEU A 82 4.59 -12.38 18.52
CA LEU A 82 3.34 -11.71 18.18
C LEU A 82 3.49 -10.53 17.18
N TYR A 83 4.71 -10.16 16.78
CA TYR A 83 4.95 -9.02 15.87
C TYR A 83 4.16 -9.18 14.56
N GLY A 84 4.28 -10.35 13.91
CA GLY A 84 3.59 -10.60 12.64
C GLY A 84 2.07 -10.49 12.76
N LEU A 85 1.50 -11.01 13.87
CA LEU A 85 0.07 -10.93 14.15
C LEU A 85 -0.38 -9.49 14.40
N PHE A 86 0.37 -8.74 15.20
CA PHE A 86 0.09 -7.33 15.51
C PHE A 86 0.09 -6.48 14.23
N MET A 87 1.13 -6.62 13.40
CA MET A 87 1.24 -5.89 12.13
C MET A 87 0.14 -6.26 11.14
N ALA A 88 -0.25 -7.54 11.10
CA ALA A 88 -1.38 -8.00 10.29
C ALA A 88 -2.72 -7.40 10.76
N LYS A 89 -2.94 -7.33 12.09
CA LYS A 89 -4.13 -6.71 12.68
C LYS A 89 -4.20 -5.22 12.37
N LEU A 90 -3.11 -4.47 12.56
CA LEU A 90 -3.04 -3.05 12.17
C LEU A 90 -3.37 -2.84 10.68
N SER A 91 -2.84 -3.68 9.79
CA SER A 91 -3.18 -3.60 8.36
C SER A 91 -4.67 -3.89 8.10
N ALA A 92 -5.31 -4.77 8.87
CA ALA A 92 -6.73 -5.10 8.73
C ALA A 92 -7.65 -3.99 9.29
N CYS A 93 -7.19 -3.20 10.26
CA CYS A 93 -7.88 -1.99 10.71
C CYS A 93 -7.99 -0.93 9.60
N ILE A 94 -7.02 -0.88 8.69
CA ILE A 94 -6.97 0.14 7.63
C ILE A 94 -7.74 -0.32 6.39
N PHE A 95 -7.65 -1.60 6.03
CA PHE A 95 -8.17 -2.12 4.77
C PHE A 95 -9.36 -3.06 4.93
N GLU A 96 -10.30 -2.96 4.00
CA GLU A 96 -11.29 -3.98 3.69
C GLU A 96 -11.08 -4.53 2.30
N TRP A 97 -11.29 -5.84 2.16
CA TRP A 97 -11.39 -6.49 0.87
C TRP A 97 -12.75 -6.21 0.23
N ASP A 98 -12.74 -6.14 -1.10
CA ASP A 98 -13.97 -6.15 -1.89
C ASP A 98 -14.70 -7.48 -1.69
N GLU A 99 -15.94 -7.42 -1.22
CA GLU A 99 -16.73 -8.61 -0.88
C GLU A 99 -16.99 -9.49 -2.10
N GLY A 100 -17.21 -8.87 -3.27
CA GLY A 100 -17.44 -9.59 -4.53
C GLY A 100 -16.20 -10.36 -4.97
N ASP A 101 -15.02 -9.71 -4.94
CA ASP A 101 -13.78 -10.38 -5.27
C ASP A 101 -13.46 -11.53 -4.30
N VAL A 102 -13.72 -11.34 -3.00
CA VAL A 102 -13.52 -12.38 -1.98
C VAL A 102 -14.49 -13.54 -2.19
N ALA A 103 -15.77 -13.26 -2.49
CA ALA A 103 -16.76 -14.30 -2.77
C ALA A 103 -16.38 -15.12 -4.01
N LEU A 104 -15.89 -14.46 -5.06
CA LEU A 104 -15.42 -15.14 -6.26
C LEU A 104 -14.19 -16.02 -6.00
N LEU A 105 -13.21 -15.52 -5.23
CA LEU A 105 -12.04 -16.29 -4.83
C LEU A 105 -12.42 -17.49 -3.94
N ARG A 106 -13.39 -17.30 -3.05
CA ARG A 106 -13.96 -18.35 -2.20
C ARG A 106 -14.59 -19.44 -3.07
N GLU A 107 -15.45 -19.08 -4.01
CA GLU A 107 -16.07 -20.06 -4.92
C GLU A 107 -15.04 -20.83 -5.75
N ALA A 108 -14.03 -20.14 -6.30
CA ALA A 108 -12.94 -20.78 -7.03
C ALA A 108 -12.15 -21.78 -6.15
N LYS A 109 -11.97 -21.44 -4.86
CA LYS A 109 -11.29 -22.32 -3.90
C LYS A 109 -12.15 -23.53 -3.53
N ARG A 110 -13.46 -23.36 -3.40
CA ARG A 110 -14.41 -24.45 -3.12
C ARG A 110 -14.36 -25.50 -4.23
N ARG A 111 -14.55 -25.08 -5.48
CA ARG A 111 -14.50 -25.99 -6.64
C ARG A 111 -13.15 -26.65 -6.82
N GLU A 112 -12.05 -25.95 -6.54
CA GLU A 112 -10.70 -26.56 -6.57
C GLU A 112 -10.60 -27.73 -5.57
N LEU A 113 -11.17 -27.58 -4.37
CA LEU A 113 -11.09 -28.60 -3.33
C LEU A 113 -12.04 -29.78 -3.60
N GLU A 114 -13.26 -29.51 -4.05
CA GLU A 114 -14.23 -30.54 -4.45
C GLU A 114 -13.65 -31.42 -5.56
N GLN A 115 -12.97 -30.82 -6.54
CA GLN A 115 -12.32 -31.56 -7.65
C GLN A 115 -11.10 -32.37 -7.23
N ARG A 116 -10.34 -31.94 -6.22
CA ARG A 116 -9.05 -32.56 -5.84
C ARG A 116 -9.13 -33.56 -4.70
N GLN A 117 -10.07 -33.38 -3.77
CA GLN A 117 -10.07 -34.11 -2.50
C GLN A 117 -11.39 -34.83 -2.20
N ASP A 118 -12.40 -34.75 -3.08
CA ASP A 118 -13.76 -35.25 -2.82
C ASP A 118 -14.36 -34.68 -1.51
N VAL A 119 -13.82 -33.53 -1.06
CA VAL A 119 -14.26 -32.82 0.14
C VAL A 119 -15.41 -31.91 -0.26
N THR A 120 -16.62 -32.29 0.14
CA THR A 120 -17.85 -31.54 -0.12
C THR A 120 -18.36 -30.86 1.15
N GLY A 121 -19.12 -29.78 1.01
CA GLY A 121 -19.85 -29.16 2.13
C GLY A 121 -19.00 -28.38 3.14
N LEU A 122 -17.82 -27.87 2.76
CA LEU A 122 -17.03 -26.98 3.61
C LEU A 122 -17.78 -25.68 3.91
N THR A 123 -17.79 -25.26 5.18
CA THR A 123 -18.32 -23.95 5.56
C THR A 123 -17.44 -22.82 5.04
N ASP A 124 -18.03 -21.63 4.92
CA ASP A 124 -17.34 -20.45 4.43
C ASP A 124 -16.17 -20.05 5.33
N GLU A 125 -16.30 -20.21 6.65
CA GLU A 125 -15.25 -19.92 7.62
C GLU A 125 -14.03 -20.81 7.40
N LEU A 126 -14.28 -22.12 7.25
CA LEU A 126 -13.21 -23.08 7.00
C LEU A 126 -12.56 -22.82 5.65
N LEU A 127 -13.34 -22.43 4.63
CA LEU A 127 -12.78 -22.09 3.33
C LEU A 127 -11.89 -20.84 3.37
N MET A 128 -12.32 -19.81 4.10
CA MET A 128 -11.54 -18.59 4.31
C MET A 128 -10.20 -18.88 5.00
N SER A 129 -10.17 -19.83 5.95
CA SER A 129 -8.91 -20.27 6.59
C SER A 129 -7.92 -20.95 5.62
N LYS A 130 -8.41 -21.45 4.47
CA LYS A 130 -7.58 -22.07 3.43
C LYS A 130 -7.07 -21.08 2.39
N LEU A 131 -7.55 -19.84 2.40
CA LEU A 131 -7.03 -18.77 1.54
C LEU A 131 -5.78 -18.19 2.18
N ASN A 132 -4.70 -18.07 1.40
CA ASN A 132 -3.50 -17.41 1.87
C ASN A 132 -3.49 -15.91 1.50
N PRO A 133 -2.72 -15.08 2.23
CA PRO A 133 -2.64 -13.64 1.96
C PRO A 133 -2.20 -13.29 0.52
N LYS A 134 -1.38 -14.14 -0.11
CA LYS A 134 -0.93 -13.94 -1.49
C LYS A 134 -2.07 -14.06 -2.48
N GLN A 135 -2.98 -15.02 -2.28
CA GLN A 135 -4.17 -15.20 -3.12
C GLN A 135 -5.12 -14.01 -2.99
N LEU A 136 -5.37 -13.55 -1.75
CA LEU A 136 -6.18 -12.35 -1.51
C LEU A 136 -5.55 -11.12 -2.19
N ALA A 137 -4.25 -10.90 -2.00
CA ALA A 137 -3.57 -9.75 -2.60
C ALA A 137 -3.53 -9.79 -4.14
N GLN A 138 -3.52 -10.99 -4.73
CA GLN A 138 -3.47 -11.17 -6.19
C GLN A 138 -4.83 -11.02 -6.87
N HIS A 139 -5.89 -11.51 -6.21
CA HIS A 139 -7.22 -11.67 -6.83
C HIS A 139 -8.30 -10.75 -6.26
N CYS A 140 -8.05 -10.11 -5.13
CA CYS A 140 -9.02 -9.25 -4.47
C CYS A 140 -8.51 -7.81 -4.37
N ARG A 141 -9.38 -6.87 -4.74
CA ARG A 141 -9.19 -5.45 -4.46
C ARG A 141 -9.43 -5.21 -2.98
N ARG A 142 -8.79 -4.19 -2.43
CA ARG A 142 -9.08 -3.66 -1.10
C ARG A 142 -9.13 -2.16 -1.11
N ARG A 143 -9.95 -1.55 -0.26
CA ARG A 143 -10.02 -0.09 -0.06
C ARG A 143 -9.75 0.26 1.39
N THR A 144 -9.35 1.50 1.64
CA THR A 144 -9.24 2.01 3.01
C THR A 144 -10.61 2.30 3.61
N ARG A 145 -10.76 2.14 4.93
CA ARG A 145 -12.05 2.23 5.64
C ARG A 145 -12.55 3.65 5.91
N GLY A 146 -11.75 4.67 5.63
CA GLY A 146 -11.98 6.03 6.11
C GLY A 146 -11.27 6.29 7.44
N ALA A 147 -10.96 7.56 7.71
CA ALA A 147 -10.10 7.94 8.83
C ALA A 147 -10.73 7.58 10.19
N GLU A 148 -12.02 7.86 10.38
CA GLU A 148 -12.74 7.64 11.64
C GLU A 148 -12.81 6.15 12.00
N VAL A 149 -13.27 5.31 11.08
CA VAL A 149 -13.34 3.84 11.28
C VAL A 149 -11.94 3.26 11.50
N THR A 150 -10.93 3.76 10.77
CA THR A 150 -9.54 3.33 10.98
C THR A 150 -9.05 3.71 12.38
N GLU A 151 -9.38 4.91 12.87
CA GLU A 151 -8.99 5.37 14.20
C GLU A 151 -9.57 4.49 15.30
N GLN A 152 -10.87 4.22 15.21
CA GLN A 152 -11.57 3.33 16.14
C GLN A 152 -10.92 1.95 16.18
N LEU A 153 -10.77 1.30 15.02
CA LEU A 153 -10.24 -0.07 14.95
C LEU A 153 -8.78 -0.18 15.37
N ILE A 154 -7.96 0.83 15.10
CA ILE A 154 -6.58 0.86 15.61
C ILE A 154 -6.59 1.02 17.13
N THR A 155 -7.40 1.94 17.68
CA THR A 155 -7.50 2.14 19.13
C THR A 155 -7.91 0.85 19.84
N GLU A 156 -8.95 0.16 19.34
CA GLU A 156 -9.39 -1.14 19.86
C GLU A 156 -8.29 -2.21 19.75
N THR A 157 -7.53 -2.21 18.65
CA THR A 157 -6.40 -3.15 18.48
C THR A 157 -5.26 -2.85 19.43
N LEU A 158 -4.91 -1.58 19.65
CA LEU A 158 -3.87 -1.21 20.62
C LEU A 158 -4.26 -1.63 22.03
N GLU A 159 -5.52 -1.41 22.40
CA GLU A 159 -6.07 -1.84 23.69
C GLU A 159 -6.03 -3.37 23.86
N ALA A 160 -6.41 -4.13 22.82
CA ALA A 160 -6.38 -5.59 22.84
C ALA A 160 -4.95 -6.17 22.99
N PHE A 161 -3.93 -5.44 22.56
CA PHE A 161 -2.52 -5.87 22.61
C PHE A 161 -1.73 -5.24 23.76
N LYS A 162 -2.32 -4.34 24.56
CA LYS A 162 -1.62 -3.55 25.58
C LYS A 162 -0.89 -4.41 26.63
N ASP A 163 -1.47 -5.55 26.97
CA ASP A 163 -0.96 -6.52 27.96
C ASP A 163 -0.54 -7.85 27.31
N ALA A 164 -0.49 -7.90 25.97
CA ALA A 164 -0.13 -9.12 25.25
C ALA A 164 1.31 -9.50 25.54
N LYS A 165 1.49 -10.76 25.94
CA LYS A 165 2.78 -11.36 26.28
C LYS A 165 2.98 -12.64 25.48
N GLU A 166 4.23 -12.97 25.18
CA GLU A 166 4.56 -14.31 24.70
C GLU A 166 4.64 -15.31 25.87
N THR A 167 4.89 -16.59 25.56
CA THR A 167 4.88 -17.72 26.51
C THR A 167 5.79 -17.54 27.73
N MET A 168 6.94 -16.88 27.60
CA MET A 168 7.91 -16.58 28.66
C MET A 168 7.61 -15.25 29.40
N GLY A 169 6.48 -14.61 29.10
CA GLY A 169 5.99 -13.42 29.81
C GLY A 169 6.56 -12.09 29.31
N ILE A 170 7.36 -12.07 28.25
CA ILE A 170 7.88 -10.84 27.65
C ILE A 170 6.72 -10.05 27.03
N PRO A 171 6.51 -8.78 27.40
CA PRO A 171 5.50 -7.94 26.78
C PRO A 171 5.81 -7.64 25.31
N LEU A 172 4.76 -7.62 24.48
CA LEU A 172 4.88 -7.17 23.09
C LEU A 172 5.07 -5.65 23.02
N VAL A 173 4.21 -4.92 23.73
CA VAL A 173 4.04 -3.47 23.62
C VAL A 173 4.71 -2.78 24.80
N ASP A 174 5.48 -1.74 24.49
CA ASP A 174 5.89 -0.75 25.46
C ASP A 174 4.83 0.35 25.48
N GLN A 175 4.07 0.43 26.57
CA GLN A 175 2.85 1.23 26.60
C GLN A 175 3.12 2.73 26.46
N GLU A 176 4.21 3.24 27.06
CA GLU A 176 4.58 4.65 26.97
C GLU A 176 5.01 5.00 25.55
N ARG A 177 5.91 4.19 24.95
CA ARG A 177 6.34 4.40 23.56
C ARG A 177 5.18 4.24 22.58
N MET A 178 4.31 3.26 22.78
CA MET A 178 3.16 3.03 21.91
C MET A 178 2.17 4.19 21.98
N SER A 179 1.91 4.74 23.16
CA SER A 179 1.07 5.93 23.32
C SER A 179 1.63 7.12 22.53
N ALA A 180 2.93 7.40 22.64
CA ALA A 180 3.59 8.47 21.89
C ALA A 180 3.55 8.24 20.37
N VAL A 181 3.76 6.98 19.94
CA VAL A 181 3.66 6.59 18.53
C VAL A 181 2.24 6.79 18.02
N TRP A 182 1.23 6.38 18.79
CA TRP A 182 -0.17 6.52 18.40
C TRP A 182 -0.60 7.98 18.29
N GLU A 183 -0.23 8.82 19.26
CA GLU A 183 -0.50 10.27 19.23
C GLU A 183 0.08 10.97 17.99
N THR A 184 1.20 10.47 17.49
CA THR A 184 1.79 10.95 16.23
C THR A 184 1.08 10.36 15.02
N GLN A 185 0.86 9.04 14.99
CA GLN A 185 0.28 8.36 13.84
C GLN A 185 -1.19 8.72 13.59
N ARG A 186 -2.00 8.92 14.64
CA ARG A 186 -3.43 9.24 14.50
C ARG A 186 -3.68 10.50 13.66
N ARG A 187 -2.77 11.47 13.69
CA ARG A 187 -2.82 12.70 12.88
C ARG A 187 -2.67 12.44 11.38
N HIS A 188 -2.11 11.29 11.01
CA HIS A 188 -1.90 10.88 9.63
C HIS A 188 -3.00 9.97 9.08
N LEU A 189 -4.05 9.65 9.86
CA LEU A 189 -5.14 8.80 9.37
C LEU A 189 -5.84 9.35 8.11
N PRO A 190 -6.05 10.67 7.95
CA PRO A 190 -6.54 11.21 6.67
C PRO A 190 -5.54 11.03 5.52
N CYS A 191 -4.24 11.03 5.80
CA CYS A 191 -3.18 10.96 4.79
C CYS A 191 -3.04 9.58 4.14
N ILE A 192 -3.48 8.52 4.81
CA ILE A 192 -3.38 7.14 4.32
C ILE A 192 -4.61 6.67 3.53
N GLN A 193 -5.69 7.47 3.50
CA GLN A 193 -6.94 7.07 2.85
C GLN A 193 -6.84 7.13 1.34
N ASP A 194 -7.52 6.19 0.68
CA ASP A 194 -7.74 6.24 -0.75
C ASP A 194 -8.46 7.54 -1.14
N PRO A 195 -7.94 8.31 -2.09
CA PRO A 195 -8.65 9.48 -2.58
C PRO A 195 -9.88 9.05 -3.40
N PRO A 196 -10.96 9.84 -3.33
CA PRO A 196 -12.18 9.55 -4.07
C PRO A 196 -11.92 9.59 -5.58
N GLY A 197 -12.56 8.69 -6.32
CA GLY A 197 -12.51 8.67 -7.79
C GLY A 197 -11.21 8.17 -8.40
N VAL A 198 -10.21 7.76 -7.60
CA VAL A 198 -8.95 7.23 -8.15
C VAL A 198 -8.96 5.70 -8.22
N GLN A 199 -8.69 5.17 -9.41
CA GLN A 199 -8.61 3.72 -9.62
C GLN A 199 -7.31 3.16 -9.04
N MET A 200 -7.42 2.48 -7.90
CA MET A 200 -6.28 1.90 -7.17
C MET A 200 -5.82 0.54 -7.71
N TYR A 201 -6.63 -0.12 -8.54
CA TYR A 201 -6.35 -1.46 -9.06
C TYR A 201 -6.52 -1.52 -10.56
N THR A 202 -5.53 -2.09 -11.23
CA THR A 202 -5.58 -2.40 -12.66
C THR A 202 -5.61 -3.91 -12.83
N GLN A 203 -6.59 -4.45 -13.55
CA GLN A 203 -6.58 -5.85 -13.93
C GLN A 203 -5.50 -6.08 -14.99
N THR A 204 -4.53 -6.94 -14.71
CA THR A 204 -3.41 -7.26 -15.62
C THR A 204 -3.57 -8.61 -16.31
N GLY A 205 -4.58 -9.38 -15.93
CA GLY A 205 -4.87 -10.69 -16.53
C GLY A 205 -5.94 -11.45 -15.75
N SER A 206 -6.03 -12.74 -16.01
CA SER A 206 -6.94 -13.66 -15.33
C SER A 206 -6.34 -15.06 -15.21
N LEU A 207 -6.74 -15.83 -14.20
CA LEU A 207 -6.35 -17.22 -14.00
C LEU A 207 -7.60 -18.09 -13.80
N SER A 208 -7.63 -19.26 -14.40
CA SER A 208 -8.70 -20.24 -14.15
C SER A 208 -8.33 -21.13 -12.95
N LYS A 209 -9.27 -21.26 -12.01
CA LYS A 209 -9.10 -22.06 -10.80
C LYS A 209 -10.41 -22.72 -10.41
N GLY A 210 -10.44 -24.06 -10.32
CA GLY A 210 -11.67 -24.80 -10.08
C GLY A 210 -12.75 -24.55 -11.15
N GLY A 211 -12.34 -24.22 -12.38
CA GLY A 211 -13.26 -23.80 -13.45
C GLY A 211 -13.80 -22.37 -13.32
N VAL A 212 -13.39 -21.61 -12.30
CA VAL A 212 -13.75 -20.20 -12.11
C VAL A 212 -12.63 -19.30 -12.61
N THR A 213 -12.97 -18.28 -13.39
CA THR A 213 -11.99 -17.28 -13.85
C THR A 213 -11.82 -16.20 -12.80
N LEU A 214 -10.60 -16.06 -12.27
CA LEU A 214 -10.22 -15.06 -11.29
C LEU A 214 -9.43 -13.92 -11.95
N PRO A 215 -9.76 -12.64 -11.69
CA PRO A 215 -8.93 -11.53 -12.14
C PRO A 215 -7.58 -11.54 -11.42
N VAL A 216 -6.54 -11.05 -12.08
CA VAL A 216 -5.24 -10.75 -11.46
C VAL A 216 -5.09 -9.24 -11.45
N TYR A 217 -4.92 -8.66 -10.27
CA TYR A 217 -4.80 -7.22 -10.13
C TYR A 217 -3.38 -6.77 -9.79
N ARG A 218 -3.02 -5.59 -10.28
CA ARG A 218 -1.90 -4.78 -9.82
C ARG A 218 -2.44 -3.61 -8.98
N CYS A 219 -1.94 -3.50 -7.75
CA CYS A 219 -2.24 -2.39 -6.85
C CYS A 219 -1.34 -1.19 -7.17
N ALA A 220 -1.91 0.02 -7.20
CA ALA A 220 -1.17 1.25 -7.40
C ALA A 220 -0.52 1.79 -6.11
N ARG A 221 -0.88 1.24 -4.93
CA ARG A 221 -0.32 1.62 -3.63
C ARG A 221 1.04 0.95 -3.37
N GLY A 222 2.01 1.73 -2.90
CA GLY A 222 3.22 1.23 -2.24
C GLY A 222 4.30 0.59 -3.12
N SER A 223 5.43 0.28 -2.49
CA SER A 223 6.78 0.02 -3.06
C SER A 223 6.96 -1.07 -4.13
N THR A 224 5.95 -1.89 -4.45
CA THR A 224 5.97 -2.64 -5.75
C THR A 224 5.98 -1.69 -6.96
N SER A 225 5.64 -0.42 -6.72
CA SER A 225 5.79 0.66 -7.68
C SER A 225 7.23 1.15 -7.88
N LEU A 226 8.24 0.83 -7.04
CA LEU A 226 9.62 1.27 -7.30
C LEU A 226 10.25 0.50 -8.47
N GLU A 227 10.15 -0.83 -8.48
CA GLU A 227 10.54 -1.64 -9.65
C GLU A 227 9.72 -1.28 -10.88
N SER A 228 8.42 -1.00 -10.70
CA SER A 228 7.57 -0.53 -11.79
C SER A 228 7.89 0.90 -12.23
N PHE A 229 8.34 1.80 -11.36
CA PHE A 229 8.67 3.19 -11.67
C PHE A 229 10.02 3.29 -12.36
N HIS A 230 11.03 2.53 -11.93
CA HIS A 230 12.29 2.41 -12.67
C HIS A 230 12.06 1.80 -14.06
N ASN A 231 11.23 0.75 -14.16
CA ASN A 231 10.83 0.20 -15.46
C ASN A 231 9.97 1.18 -16.28
N HIS A 232 9.09 1.95 -15.64
CA HIS A 232 8.22 2.93 -16.31
C HIS A 232 9.04 4.13 -16.80
N LEU A 233 9.96 4.71 -16.02
CA LEU A 233 10.85 5.77 -16.49
C LEU A 233 11.69 5.29 -17.68
N ASN A 234 12.28 4.10 -17.60
CA ASN A 234 13.12 3.57 -18.67
C ASN A 234 12.33 3.24 -19.95
N ARG A 235 11.05 2.89 -19.86
CA ARG A 235 10.20 2.52 -21.02
C ARG A 235 9.33 3.67 -21.54
N PHE A 236 8.94 4.60 -20.69
CA PHE A 236 7.89 5.60 -20.97
C PHE A 236 8.47 6.98 -21.27
N ILE A 237 9.62 7.33 -20.69
CA ILE A 237 10.34 8.56 -21.02
C ILE A 237 11.81 8.19 -21.21
N PRO A 238 12.19 7.64 -22.38
CA PRO A 238 13.57 7.32 -22.66
C PRO A 238 14.40 8.59 -22.50
N GLY A 239 15.48 8.50 -21.71
CA GLY A 239 16.44 9.57 -21.61
C GLY A 239 16.94 9.85 -23.02
N VAL A 240 16.78 11.09 -23.49
CA VAL A 240 17.27 11.50 -24.81
C VAL A 240 18.78 11.25 -24.81
N GLN A 241 19.23 10.16 -25.44
CA GLN A 241 20.63 10.09 -25.84
C GLN A 241 20.80 11.26 -26.81
N ARG A 242 21.69 12.20 -26.48
CA ARG A 242 22.16 13.19 -27.45
C ARG A 242 22.76 12.42 -28.62
N THR A 243 21.96 12.14 -29.64
CA THR A 243 22.43 11.70 -30.94
C THR A 243 23.02 12.91 -31.64
N GLY A 244 24.29 12.83 -32.03
CA GLY A 244 24.89 13.73 -33.01
C GLY A 244 26.18 14.40 -32.55
N TRP A 245 27.25 13.62 -32.41
CA TRP A 245 28.52 14.07 -32.98
C TRP A 245 28.32 14.10 -34.50
N GLY A 246 28.19 15.29 -35.07
CA GLY A 246 28.31 15.50 -36.51
C GLY A 246 29.72 16.00 -36.79
N SER A 247 30.60 15.09 -37.22
CA SER A 247 31.87 15.43 -37.86
C SER A 247 31.66 15.62 -39.36
N GLY A 248 32.31 16.64 -39.94
CA GLY A 248 32.51 16.87 -41.38
C GLY A 248 31.48 17.84 -41.99
N VAL A 249 31.86 18.95 -42.63
CA VAL A 249 33.08 19.29 -43.41
C VAL A 249 33.62 20.66 -43.01
#